data_AF-A0A1D3K4H8-F1
#
_entry.id   AF-A0A1D3K4H8-F1
#
_cell.length_a   1.000
_cell.length_b   1.000
_cell.length_c   1.000
_cell.angle_alpha   90.00
_cell.angle_beta   90.00
_cell.angle_gamma   90.00
#
_symmetry.space_group_name_H-M   'P 1'
#
loop_
_entity.id
_entity.type
_entity.pdbx_description
1 polymer ?
#
loop_
_entity_poly.entity_id
_entity_poly.type
_entity_poly.pdbx_seq_one_letter_code
_entity_poly.pdbx_strand_id
1 'polypeptide(L)'
;MADSLVVFTPRAERDAAENLGEFIAMSRSQLTIFGAGLRFNDMAWDVTGTTQLKARGKNRVRICFSTQETVDDILPTQMAEPFVSFAKAYVRYMQGMRPTKNPAFRVTALRALDAAFRKSGHLIPVMMDGDTFNRAARIIVERLSGATAYRVGSQLELIARFMSEHRLTVIPLSWRSPINRPIDSVRVGQEFDKRRNEKMPSRAALEALPKTFYMATQPNDVMFSSIAAILCSAPDRINEVLLLTENCEVYDKTSSGKDVYGLRWQPAKGADPMVKWIIPSMACAFHAIRPPSPPTSGHLFHAHPAGQSERSDAGLHC
;
A
#
# COMPACT_ATOMS: atom_id res chain seq x y z
N MET A 1 15.15 -52.43 18.45
CA MET A 1 14.57 -51.96 17.17
C MET A 1 13.29 -51.24 17.56
N ALA A 2 13.16 -49.95 17.30
CA ALA A 2 11.92 -49.25 17.60
C ALA A 2 10.87 -49.69 16.58
N ASP A 3 9.81 -50.36 17.05
CA ASP A 3 8.68 -50.73 16.22
C ASP A 3 8.07 -49.45 15.62
N SER A 4 8.24 -49.28 14.30
CA SER A 4 7.59 -48.21 13.55
C SER A 4 6.12 -48.56 13.41
N LEU A 5 5.32 -48.18 14.40
CA LEU A 5 3.86 -48.28 14.34
C LEU A 5 3.37 -47.39 13.17
N VAL A 6 2.93 -48.01 12.08
CA VAL A 6 2.28 -47.30 10.97
C VAL A 6 0.83 -47.04 11.36
N VAL A 7 0.51 -45.78 11.64
CA VAL A 7 -0.85 -45.34 11.96
C VAL A 7 -1.65 -45.19 10.67
N PHE A 8 -2.89 -45.69 10.66
CA PHE A 8 -3.81 -45.49 9.54
C PHE A 8 -4.19 -44.00 9.41
N THR A 9 -3.96 -43.41 8.23
CA THR A 9 -4.38 -42.05 7.90
C THR A 9 -5.54 -42.08 6.89
N PRO A 10 -6.68 -41.43 7.19
CA PRO A 10 -7.80 -41.34 6.25
C PRO A 10 -7.37 -40.83 4.88
N ARG A 11 -7.98 -41.34 3.81
CA ARG A 11 -7.65 -40.93 2.44
C ARG A 11 -7.79 -39.41 2.24
N ALA A 12 -8.86 -38.80 2.74
CA ALA A 12 -9.07 -37.36 2.61
C ALA A 12 -7.94 -36.53 3.26
N GLU A 13 -7.38 -37.00 4.38
CA GLU A 13 -6.25 -36.33 5.03
C GLU A 13 -4.95 -36.52 4.24
N ARG A 14 -4.70 -37.74 3.73
CA ARG A 14 -3.54 -38.02 2.86
C ARG A 14 -3.57 -37.18 1.58
N ASP A 15 -4.70 -37.18 0.87
CA ASP A 15 -4.88 -36.45 -0.38
C ASP A 15 -4.70 -34.93 -0.15
N ALA A 16 -5.24 -34.38 0.94
CA ALA A 16 -5.06 -32.96 1.28
C ALA A 16 -3.60 -32.63 1.64
N ALA A 17 -2.92 -33.52 2.39
CA ALA A 17 -1.52 -33.34 2.76
C ALA A 17 -0.59 -33.42 1.54
N GLU A 18 -0.86 -34.32 0.59
CA GLU A 18 -0.15 -34.43 -0.68
C GLU A 18 -0.34 -33.16 -1.52
N ASN A 19 -1.58 -32.69 -1.72
CA ASN A 19 -1.86 -31.44 -2.43
C ASN A 19 -1.14 -30.24 -1.80
N LEU A 20 -1.09 -30.17 -0.47
CA LEU A 20 -0.37 -29.12 0.25
C LEU A 20 1.14 -29.20 0.00
N GLY A 21 1.70 -30.41 0.06
CA GLY A 21 3.11 -30.66 -0.23
C GLY A 21 3.49 -30.24 -1.65
N GLU A 22 2.71 -30.66 -2.64
CA GLU A 22 2.90 -30.29 -4.06
C GLU A 22 2.78 -28.78 -4.28
N PHE A 23 1.77 -28.15 -3.68
CA PHE A 23 1.58 -26.70 -3.76
C PHE A 23 2.78 -25.93 -3.20
N ILE A 24 3.30 -26.36 -2.04
CA ILE A 24 4.50 -25.76 -1.43
C ILE A 24 5.72 -25.99 -2.32
N ALA A 25 5.90 -27.21 -2.84
CA ALA A 25 7.03 -27.54 -3.71
C ALA A 25 7.02 -26.69 -4.98
N MET A 26 5.89 -26.63 -5.69
CA MET A 26 5.71 -25.79 -6.88
C MET A 26 5.98 -24.31 -6.58
N SER A 27 5.39 -23.79 -5.49
CA SER A 27 5.58 -22.40 -5.10
C SER A 27 7.03 -22.07 -4.74
N ARG A 28 7.78 -23.04 -4.20
CA ARG A 28 9.18 -22.90 -3.84
C ARG A 28 10.09 -22.92 -5.07
N SER A 29 9.94 -23.91 -5.95
CA SER A 29 10.92 -24.21 -7.00
C SER A 29 10.56 -23.68 -8.39
N GLN A 30 9.28 -23.47 -8.71
CA GLN A 30 8.83 -23.15 -10.07
C GLN A 30 8.47 -21.67 -10.25
N LEU A 31 8.07 -20.98 -9.16
CA LEU A 31 7.70 -19.57 -9.23
C LEU A 31 8.93 -18.64 -9.21
N THR A 32 8.88 -17.57 -10.00
CA THR A 32 9.90 -16.49 -10.01
C THR A 32 9.42 -15.20 -9.35
N ILE A 33 8.21 -15.21 -8.77
CA ILE A 33 7.65 -14.07 -8.03
C ILE A 33 8.57 -13.75 -6.84
N PHE A 34 8.83 -12.46 -6.64
CA PHE A 34 9.84 -11.91 -5.72
C PHE A 34 11.31 -12.21 -6.09
N GLY A 35 11.55 -12.63 -7.33
CA GLY A 35 12.87 -12.93 -7.87
C GLY A 35 13.15 -14.43 -7.94
N ALA A 36 13.92 -14.84 -8.94
CA ALA A 36 14.33 -16.24 -9.12
C ALA A 36 15.25 -16.73 -7.99
N GLY A 37 16.09 -15.84 -7.45
CA GLY A 37 17.00 -16.13 -6.32
C GLY A 37 16.37 -15.96 -4.93
N LEU A 38 15.03 -15.95 -4.82
CA LEU A 38 14.35 -15.81 -3.53
C LEU A 38 14.77 -16.94 -2.58
N ARG A 39 15.33 -16.56 -1.43
CA ARG A 39 15.61 -17.48 -0.33
C ARG A 39 14.30 -17.83 0.38
N PHE A 40 13.60 -18.85 -0.12
CA PHE A 40 12.28 -19.23 0.39
C PHE A 40 12.26 -19.48 1.90
N ASN A 41 13.32 -20.10 2.44
CA ASN A 41 13.38 -20.44 3.86
C ASN A 41 13.63 -19.23 4.78
N ASP A 42 14.04 -18.08 4.25
CA ASP A 42 14.25 -16.88 5.06
C ASP A 42 12.93 -16.42 5.68
N MET A 43 13.02 -15.94 6.93
CA MET A 43 11.86 -15.40 7.66
C MET A 43 11.31 -14.12 7.06
N ALA A 44 12.17 -13.31 6.43
CA ALA A 44 11.78 -12.05 5.82
C ALA A 44 12.21 -11.97 4.35
N TRP A 45 11.30 -11.53 3.50
CA TRP A 45 11.56 -11.34 2.07
C TRP A 45 11.52 -9.86 1.71
N ASP A 46 12.51 -9.42 0.93
CA ASP A 46 12.49 -8.11 0.29
C ASP A 46 11.64 -8.19 -0.98
N VAL A 47 10.51 -7.48 -0.98
CA VAL A 47 9.53 -7.49 -2.06
C VAL A 47 9.47 -6.15 -2.79
N THR A 48 10.42 -5.25 -2.52
CA THR A 48 10.46 -3.87 -3.04
C THR A 48 10.26 -3.81 -4.55
N GLY A 49 10.93 -4.69 -5.30
CA GLY A 49 10.84 -4.73 -6.77
C GLY A 49 9.45 -5.06 -7.32
N THR A 50 8.60 -5.73 -6.54
CA THR A 50 7.25 -6.15 -6.95
C THR A 50 6.13 -5.23 -6.45
N THR A 51 6.45 -4.30 -5.53
CA THR A 51 5.46 -3.42 -4.89
C THR A 51 5.69 -1.95 -5.25
N GLN A 52 6.29 -1.65 -6.41
CA GLN A 52 6.66 -0.29 -6.79
C GLN A 52 5.46 0.66 -6.69
N LEU A 53 5.52 1.54 -5.70
CA LEU A 53 4.57 2.62 -5.48
C LEU A 53 5.18 3.89 -6.09
N LYS A 54 4.41 4.58 -6.94
CA LYS A 54 4.81 5.87 -7.49
C LYS A 54 5.15 6.84 -6.33
N ALA A 55 6.18 7.68 -6.53
CA ALA A 55 6.73 8.68 -5.61
C ALA A 55 7.11 8.23 -4.18
N ARG A 56 7.27 6.93 -3.90
CA ARG A 56 7.64 6.40 -2.57
C ARG A 56 9.15 6.24 -2.34
N GLY A 57 9.98 7.14 -2.87
CA GLY A 57 11.45 7.13 -2.67
C GLY A 57 12.09 5.74 -2.88
N LYS A 58 13.20 5.47 -2.18
CA LYS A 58 13.91 4.16 -2.19
C LYS A 58 13.54 3.27 -0.99
N ASN A 59 12.33 3.40 -0.45
CA ASN A 59 11.95 2.67 0.76
C ASN A 59 11.75 1.18 0.47
N ARG A 60 12.53 0.35 1.16
CA ARG A 60 12.45 -1.11 1.03
C ARG A 60 11.12 -1.61 1.61
N VAL A 61 10.41 -2.45 0.86
CA VAL A 61 9.22 -3.14 1.33
C VAL A 61 9.61 -4.56 1.67
N ARG A 62 9.42 -4.95 2.93
CA ARG A 62 9.68 -6.30 3.42
C ARG A 62 8.41 -6.92 3.95
N ILE A 63 8.30 -8.23 3.77
CA ILE A 63 7.31 -9.06 4.46
C ILE A 63 8.04 -10.03 5.39
N CYS A 64 7.48 -10.25 6.58
CA CYS A 64 8.11 -11.06 7.62
C CYS A 64 7.12 -12.11 8.13
N PHE A 65 7.48 -13.39 8.05
CA PHE A 65 6.67 -14.54 8.43
C PHE A 65 6.77 -14.86 9.93
N SER A 66 6.58 -13.82 10.76
CA SER A 66 6.59 -13.91 12.22
C SER A 66 5.26 -14.39 12.81
N THR A 67 5.28 -14.82 14.07
CA THR A 67 4.06 -15.09 14.83
C THR A 67 3.28 -13.80 15.10
N GLN A 68 2.00 -13.95 15.44
CA GLN A 68 1.14 -12.82 15.81
C GLN A 68 1.64 -12.11 17.06
N GLU A 69 2.14 -12.87 18.03
CA GLU A 69 2.53 -12.39 19.36
C GLU A 69 3.81 -11.55 19.33
N THR A 70 4.72 -11.82 18.38
CA THR A 70 6.07 -11.23 18.36
C THR A 70 6.30 -10.24 17.21
N VAL A 71 5.26 -9.90 16.43
CA VAL A 71 5.43 -9.02 15.25
C VAL A 71 5.86 -7.59 15.59
N ASP A 72 5.59 -7.14 16.82
CA ASP A 72 6.01 -5.81 17.30
C ASP A 72 7.35 -5.86 18.06
N ASP A 73 7.94 -7.06 18.23
CA ASP A 73 9.21 -7.25 18.91
C ASP A 73 10.39 -6.90 17.98
N ILE A 74 11.51 -6.50 18.58
CA ILE A 74 12.76 -6.25 17.87
C ILE A 74 13.28 -7.53 17.19
N LEU A 75 13.13 -8.67 17.87
CA LEU A 75 13.52 -9.99 17.39
C LEU A 75 12.28 -10.90 17.34
N PRO A 76 11.51 -10.85 16.23
CA PRO A 76 10.31 -11.64 16.10
C PRO A 76 10.62 -13.14 15.97
N THR A 77 9.71 -13.98 16.43
CA THR A 77 9.75 -15.43 16.28
C THR A 77 9.06 -15.84 14.97
N GLN A 78 9.65 -16.76 14.20
CA GLN A 78 9.04 -17.27 12.97
C GLN A 78 7.84 -18.18 13.27
N MET A 79 6.82 -18.17 12.42
CA MET A 79 5.77 -19.22 12.42
C MET A 79 6.40 -20.62 12.30
N ALA A 80 5.77 -21.63 12.90
CA ALA A 80 6.29 -22.99 12.92
C ALA A 80 5.99 -23.75 11.61
N GLU A 81 6.80 -24.77 11.31
CA GLU A 81 6.44 -25.75 10.26
C GLU A 81 5.34 -26.69 10.77
N PRO A 82 4.42 -27.15 9.89
CA PRO A 82 4.40 -26.96 8.43
C PRO A 82 3.72 -25.65 7.97
N PHE A 83 3.16 -24.88 8.90
CA PHE A 83 2.33 -23.71 8.58
C PHE A 83 3.11 -22.61 7.87
N VAL A 84 4.36 -22.35 8.28
CA VAL A 84 5.17 -21.29 7.67
C VAL A 84 5.48 -21.57 6.20
N SER A 85 5.75 -22.82 5.82
CA SER A 85 5.93 -23.20 4.41
C SER A 85 4.67 -22.98 3.59
N PHE A 86 3.49 -23.31 4.14
CA PHE A 86 2.21 -22.97 3.52
C PHE A 86 2.02 -21.45 3.36
N ALA A 87 2.24 -20.68 4.42
CA ALA A 87 2.10 -19.22 4.44
C ALA A 87 2.98 -18.56 3.37
N LYS A 88 4.23 -18.99 3.27
CA LYS A 88 5.21 -18.54 2.27
C LYS A 88 4.77 -18.88 0.85
N ALA A 89 4.35 -20.13 0.61
CA ALA A 89 3.83 -20.58 -0.68
C ALA A 89 2.59 -19.78 -1.11
N TYR A 90 1.63 -19.61 -0.21
CA TYR A 90 0.41 -18.83 -0.43
C TYR A 90 0.73 -17.38 -0.81
N VAL A 91 1.58 -16.69 -0.06
CA VAL A 91 1.93 -15.28 -0.36
C VAL A 91 2.60 -15.15 -1.71
N ARG A 92 3.55 -16.05 -2.05
CA ARG A 92 4.26 -16.02 -3.33
C ARG A 92 3.32 -16.29 -4.51
N TYR A 93 2.52 -17.35 -4.42
CA TYR A 93 1.54 -17.70 -5.46
C TYR A 93 0.50 -16.59 -5.66
N MET A 94 -0.09 -16.10 -4.57
CA MET A 94 -1.13 -15.07 -4.64
C MET A 94 -0.61 -13.73 -5.12
N GLN A 95 0.66 -13.40 -4.93
CA GLN A 95 1.22 -12.18 -5.53
C GLN A 95 1.33 -12.31 -7.05
N GLY A 96 1.59 -13.51 -7.60
CA GLY A 96 1.54 -13.76 -9.04
C GLY A 96 0.11 -13.69 -9.59
N MET A 97 -0.84 -14.35 -8.93
CA MET A 97 -2.22 -14.45 -9.41
C MET A 97 -3.04 -13.18 -9.17
N ARG A 98 -2.81 -12.49 -8.05
CA ARG A 98 -3.56 -11.30 -7.63
C ARG A 98 -2.59 -10.28 -7.04
N PRO A 99 -1.81 -9.56 -7.87
CA PRO A 99 -0.81 -8.63 -7.37
C PRO A 99 -1.42 -7.55 -6.46
N THR A 100 -0.77 -7.28 -5.32
CA THR A 100 -1.15 -6.19 -4.42
C THR A 100 0.03 -5.26 -4.15
N LYS A 101 -0.29 -3.97 -3.98
CA LYS A 101 0.66 -2.94 -3.54
C LYS A 101 0.97 -3.03 -2.05
N ASN A 102 0.15 -3.73 -1.28
CA ASN A 102 0.35 -3.92 0.16
C ASN A 102 0.19 -5.41 0.52
N PRO A 103 1.24 -6.23 0.33
CA PRO A 103 1.22 -7.64 0.68
C PRO A 103 1.17 -7.87 2.20
N ALA A 104 1.43 -6.85 3.02
CA ALA A 104 1.41 -6.98 4.48
C ALA A 104 0.03 -7.43 5.00
N PHE A 105 -1.09 -7.02 4.37
CA PHE A 105 -2.41 -7.49 4.79
C PHE A 105 -2.59 -9.01 4.68
N ARG A 106 -1.98 -9.65 3.67
CA ARG A 106 -2.01 -11.12 3.54
C ARG A 106 -1.24 -11.79 4.66
N VAL A 107 -0.04 -11.28 4.91
CA VAL A 107 0.83 -11.82 5.97
C VAL A 107 0.15 -11.65 7.32
N THR A 108 -0.45 -10.49 7.60
CA THR A 108 -1.21 -10.27 8.84
C THR A 108 -2.38 -11.23 9.00
N ALA A 109 -3.11 -11.55 7.93
CA ALA A 109 -4.16 -12.56 7.98
C ALA A 109 -3.60 -13.96 8.30
N LEU A 110 -2.46 -14.32 7.69
CA LEU A 110 -1.77 -15.58 7.98
C LEU A 110 -1.23 -15.65 9.41
N ARG A 111 -0.76 -14.55 10.01
CA ARG A 111 -0.35 -14.51 11.42
C ARG A 111 -1.50 -14.78 12.36
N ALA A 112 -2.65 -14.15 12.11
CA ALA A 112 -3.85 -14.40 12.90
C ALA A 112 -4.33 -15.86 12.75
N LEU A 113 -4.22 -16.41 11.53
CA LEU A 113 -4.56 -17.79 11.25
C LEU A 113 -3.60 -18.77 11.93
N ASP A 114 -2.28 -18.53 11.90
CA ASP A 114 -1.27 -19.30 12.65
C ASP A 114 -1.58 -19.33 14.15
N ALA A 115 -1.83 -18.15 14.74
CA ALA A 115 -2.13 -18.03 16.17
C ALA A 115 -3.42 -18.75 16.56
N ALA A 116 -4.46 -18.70 15.71
CA ALA A 116 -5.69 -19.46 15.92
C ALA A 116 -5.46 -20.98 15.76
N PHE A 117 -4.66 -21.37 14.77
CA PHE A 117 -4.37 -22.75 14.45
C PHE A 117 -3.56 -23.44 15.54
N ARG A 118 -2.52 -22.79 16.07
CA ARG A 118 -1.74 -23.31 17.21
C ARG A 118 -2.59 -23.64 18.44
N LYS A 119 -3.70 -22.92 18.64
CA LYS A 119 -4.63 -23.17 19.75
C LYS A 119 -5.63 -24.29 19.48
N SER A 120 -5.74 -24.79 18.24
CA SER A 120 -6.66 -25.86 17.87
C SER A 120 -6.20 -27.26 18.29
N GLY A 121 -4.93 -27.42 18.69
CA GLY A 121 -4.33 -28.72 19.00
C GLY A 121 -3.90 -29.53 17.78
N HIS A 122 -4.17 -29.05 16.56
CA HIS A 122 -3.68 -29.63 15.32
C HIS A 122 -2.30 -29.07 14.94
N LEU A 123 -1.48 -29.91 14.32
CA LEU A 123 -0.13 -29.55 13.87
C LEU A 123 -0.02 -29.36 12.35
N ILE A 124 -0.97 -29.89 11.57
CA ILE A 124 -0.90 -29.91 10.10
C ILE A 124 -1.93 -28.94 9.50
N PRO A 125 -1.55 -27.97 8.65
CA PRO A 125 -2.45 -26.94 8.12
C PRO A 125 -3.72 -27.46 7.42
N VAL A 126 -3.70 -28.70 6.92
CA VAL A 126 -4.87 -29.32 6.26
C VAL A 126 -6.04 -29.58 7.21
N MET A 127 -5.78 -29.58 8.52
CA MET A 127 -6.79 -29.77 9.57
C MET A 127 -7.51 -28.49 9.95
N MET A 128 -7.18 -27.35 9.31
CA MET A 128 -7.89 -26.09 9.58
C MET A 128 -9.35 -26.17 9.13
N ASP A 129 -10.22 -25.60 9.95
CA ASP A 129 -11.68 -25.64 9.80
C ASP A 129 -12.32 -24.27 10.06
N GLY A 130 -13.65 -24.18 9.95
CA GLY A 130 -14.37 -22.91 10.12
C GLY A 130 -14.14 -22.25 11.48
N ASP A 131 -13.96 -23.04 12.53
CA ASP A 131 -13.69 -22.57 13.88
C ASP A 131 -12.30 -21.92 14.00
N THR A 132 -11.29 -22.51 13.35
CA THR A 132 -9.95 -21.90 13.22
C THR A 132 -10.02 -20.53 12.55
N PHE A 133 -10.79 -20.39 11.47
CA PHE A 133 -10.99 -19.11 10.78
C PHE A 133 -11.80 -18.10 11.62
N ASN A 134 -12.79 -18.56 12.38
CA ASN A 134 -13.55 -17.71 13.31
C ASN A 134 -12.66 -17.16 14.43
N ARG A 135 -11.79 -18.00 15.01
CA ARG A 135 -10.77 -17.56 15.99
C ARG A 135 -9.81 -16.54 15.39
N ALA A 136 -9.32 -16.78 14.18
CA ALA A 136 -8.43 -15.85 13.48
C ALA A 136 -9.11 -14.48 13.25
N ALA A 137 -10.40 -14.48 12.86
CA ALA A 137 -11.17 -13.25 12.72
C ALA A 137 -11.30 -12.47 14.04
N ARG A 138 -11.48 -13.14 15.17
CA ARG A 138 -11.50 -12.48 16.50
C ARG A 138 -10.15 -11.82 16.82
N ILE A 139 -9.05 -12.55 16.62
CA ILE A 139 -7.68 -12.03 16.79
C ILE A 139 -7.43 -10.77 15.94
N ILE A 140 -7.97 -10.74 14.71
CA ILE A 140 -7.87 -9.58 13.81
C ILE A 140 -8.63 -8.37 14.38
N VAL A 141 -9.87 -8.57 14.84
CA VAL A 141 -10.73 -7.50 15.37
C VAL A 141 -10.17 -6.92 16.67
N GLU A 142 -9.65 -7.76 17.56
CA GLU A 142 -9.09 -7.35 18.84
C GLU A 142 -7.85 -6.46 18.68
N ARG A 143 -7.07 -6.67 17.61
CA ARG A 143 -5.79 -5.98 17.41
C ARG A 143 -5.86 -4.76 16.50
N LEU A 144 -6.76 -4.74 15.52
CA LEU A 144 -6.70 -3.79 14.41
C LEU A 144 -7.90 -2.82 14.42
N SER A 145 -7.65 -1.58 13.98
CA SER A 145 -8.73 -0.62 13.70
C SER A 145 -9.76 -1.22 12.73
N GLY A 146 -11.05 -0.91 12.87
CA GLY A 146 -12.12 -1.54 12.07
C GLY A 146 -11.89 -1.55 10.56
N ALA A 147 -11.36 -0.46 9.97
CA ALA A 147 -11.10 -0.41 8.53
C ALA A 147 -9.96 -1.35 8.09
N THR A 148 -8.94 -1.49 8.93
CA THR A 148 -7.83 -2.42 8.71
C THR A 148 -8.26 -3.86 8.98
N ALA A 149 -9.01 -4.09 10.06
CA ALA A 149 -9.58 -5.38 10.40
C ALA A 149 -10.43 -5.94 9.25
N TYR A 150 -11.29 -5.10 8.64
CA TYR A 150 -12.08 -5.49 7.47
C TYR A 150 -11.22 -5.95 6.29
N ARG A 151 -10.16 -5.18 5.94
CA ARG A 151 -9.26 -5.52 4.82
C ARG A 151 -8.49 -6.82 5.08
N VAL A 152 -8.04 -7.04 6.31
CA VAL A 152 -7.36 -8.28 6.72
C VAL A 152 -8.34 -9.44 6.76
N GLY A 153 -9.56 -9.23 7.24
CA GLY A 153 -10.66 -10.21 7.21
C GLY A 153 -11.01 -10.66 5.80
N SER A 154 -11.01 -9.73 4.82
CA SER A 154 -11.16 -10.11 3.41
C SER A 154 -10.01 -10.99 2.91
N GLN A 155 -8.76 -10.76 3.34
CA GLN A 155 -7.66 -11.67 2.98
C GLN A 155 -7.83 -13.06 3.63
N LEU A 156 -8.34 -13.11 4.86
CA LEU A 156 -8.65 -14.36 5.53
C LEU A 156 -9.70 -15.18 4.76
N GLU A 157 -10.72 -14.51 4.20
CA GLU A 157 -11.72 -15.16 3.32
C GLU A 157 -11.10 -15.66 2.01
N LEU A 158 -10.12 -14.93 1.45
CA LEU A 158 -9.36 -15.40 0.28
C LEU A 158 -8.55 -16.67 0.60
N ILE A 159 -7.98 -16.77 1.79
CA ILE A 159 -7.24 -17.97 2.22
C ILE A 159 -8.21 -19.15 2.34
N ALA A 160 -9.32 -18.97 3.04
CA ALA A 160 -10.37 -19.98 3.21
C ALA A 160 -10.82 -20.58 1.88
N ARG A 161 -11.21 -19.71 0.94
CA ARG A 161 -11.65 -20.11 -0.39
C ARG A 161 -10.54 -20.81 -1.17
N PHE A 162 -9.32 -20.27 -1.15
CA PHE A 162 -8.17 -20.88 -1.84
C PHE A 162 -7.91 -22.30 -1.34
N MET A 163 -7.89 -22.50 -0.02
CA MET A 163 -7.66 -23.83 0.54
C MET A 163 -8.77 -24.81 0.15
N SER A 164 -10.02 -24.37 0.10
CA SER A 164 -11.16 -25.18 -0.33
C SER A 164 -11.09 -25.55 -1.83
N GLU A 165 -10.88 -24.55 -2.70
CA GLU A 165 -10.79 -24.72 -4.17
C GLU A 165 -9.65 -25.66 -4.58
N HIS A 166 -8.52 -25.62 -3.86
CA HIS A 166 -7.34 -26.43 -4.13
C HIS A 166 -7.26 -27.72 -3.29
N ARG A 167 -8.34 -28.09 -2.57
CA ARG A 167 -8.39 -29.30 -1.72
C ARG A 167 -7.20 -29.39 -0.76
N LEU A 168 -6.89 -28.27 -0.12
CA LEU A 168 -5.85 -28.13 0.92
C LEU A 168 -6.43 -28.24 2.34
N THR A 169 -7.71 -28.60 2.48
CA THR A 169 -8.35 -28.96 3.74
C THR A 169 -8.99 -30.33 3.61
N VAL A 170 -9.04 -31.08 4.72
CA VAL A 170 -9.70 -32.41 4.76
C VAL A 170 -11.20 -32.30 4.44
N ILE A 171 -11.83 -31.25 4.96
CA ILE A 171 -13.25 -30.93 4.73
C ILE A 171 -13.31 -29.62 3.93
N PRO A 172 -14.07 -29.56 2.82
CA PRO A 172 -14.24 -28.32 2.07
C PRO A 172 -14.78 -27.19 2.95
N LEU A 173 -14.13 -26.03 2.86
CA LEU A 173 -14.45 -24.87 3.68
C LEU A 173 -15.31 -23.87 2.88
N SER A 174 -16.50 -23.56 3.38
CA SER A 174 -17.34 -22.45 2.88
C SER A 174 -17.44 -21.39 3.97
N TRP A 175 -16.38 -20.59 4.10
CA TRP A 175 -16.28 -19.58 5.16
C TRP A 175 -16.32 -18.16 4.56
N ARG A 176 -17.05 -17.26 5.24
CA ARG A 176 -17.11 -15.83 4.92
C ARG A 176 -16.69 -15.01 6.13
N SER A 177 -16.05 -13.87 5.90
CA SER A 177 -15.60 -13.02 6.99
C SER A 177 -16.78 -12.42 7.75
N PRO A 178 -16.85 -12.58 9.08
CA PRO A 178 -17.86 -11.89 9.90
C PRO A 178 -17.50 -10.42 10.16
N ILE A 179 -16.32 -9.98 9.72
CA ILE A 179 -15.83 -8.62 9.95
C ILE A 179 -16.49 -7.70 8.94
N ASN A 180 -17.44 -6.90 9.40
CA ASN A 180 -18.13 -5.95 8.54
C ASN A 180 -17.22 -4.78 8.18
N ARG A 181 -17.40 -4.27 6.95
CA ARG A 181 -16.81 -3.00 6.57
C ARG A 181 -17.38 -1.93 7.50
N PRO A 182 -16.54 -1.12 8.18
CA PRO A 182 -17.05 0.04 8.89
C PRO A 182 -17.86 0.91 7.94
N ILE A 183 -19.01 1.39 8.39
CA ILE A 183 -19.83 2.32 7.62
C ILE A 183 -18.95 3.53 7.31
N ASP A 184 -18.69 3.78 6.02
CA ASP A 184 -18.09 5.03 5.59
C ASP A 184 -19.02 6.13 6.11
N SER A 185 -18.48 7.10 6.86
CA SER A 185 -19.21 8.22 7.47
C SER A 185 -20.41 8.69 6.63
N VAL A 186 -21.54 8.98 7.28
CA VAL A 186 -22.72 9.60 6.63
C VAL A 186 -22.22 10.69 5.68
N ARG A 187 -22.53 10.58 4.39
CA ARG A 187 -21.93 11.42 3.34
C ARG A 187 -22.60 12.79 3.18
N VAL A 188 -23.65 13.04 3.96
CA VAL A 188 -24.53 14.20 3.90
C VAL A 188 -25.08 14.52 5.28
N GLY A 189 -25.46 15.78 5.54
CA GLY A 189 -26.11 16.20 6.78
C GLY A 189 -25.17 16.85 7.80
N GLN A 190 -25.74 17.35 8.90
CA GLN A 190 -25.03 18.21 9.85
C GLN A 190 -23.79 17.55 10.48
N GLU A 191 -23.86 16.24 10.78
CA GLU A 191 -22.71 15.52 11.35
C GLU A 191 -21.54 15.40 10.35
N PHE A 192 -21.86 15.22 9.07
CA PHE A 192 -20.86 15.22 7.99
C PHE A 192 -20.21 16.60 7.85
N ASP A 193 -21.02 17.66 7.81
CA ASP A 193 -20.52 19.03 7.67
C ASP A 193 -19.65 19.42 8.87
N LYS A 194 -20.07 19.06 10.09
CA LYS A 194 -19.28 19.28 11.31
C LYS A 194 -17.91 18.59 11.22
N ARG A 195 -17.89 17.30 10.87
CA ARG A 195 -16.64 16.53 10.73
C ARG A 195 -15.74 17.04 9.61
N ARG A 196 -16.32 17.54 8.52
CA ARG A 196 -15.58 18.19 7.43
C ARG A 196 -14.96 19.49 7.92
N ASN A 197 -15.73 20.32 8.62
CA ASN A 197 -15.26 21.59 9.18
C ASN A 197 -14.15 21.39 10.24
N GLU A 198 -14.24 20.35 11.06
CA GLU A 198 -13.18 19.97 12.02
C GLU A 198 -11.85 19.60 11.34
N LYS A 199 -11.89 19.15 10.07
CA LYS A 199 -10.69 18.82 9.27
C LYS A 199 -10.19 20.00 8.44
N MET A 200 -10.96 21.09 8.34
CA MET A 200 -10.54 22.27 7.60
C MET A 200 -9.46 23.01 8.41
N PRO A 201 -8.38 23.49 7.77
CA PRO A 201 -7.45 24.40 8.42
C PRO A 201 -8.18 25.65 8.91
N SER A 202 -7.67 26.26 9.97
CA SER A 202 -8.19 27.54 10.45
C SER A 202 -8.06 28.61 9.36
N ARG A 203 -8.91 29.64 9.42
CA ARG A 203 -8.83 30.77 8.49
C ARG A 203 -7.43 31.40 8.48
N ALA A 204 -6.84 31.58 9.65
CA ALA A 204 -5.47 32.10 9.78
C ALA A 204 -4.44 31.20 9.08
N ALA A 205 -4.59 29.87 9.15
CA ALA A 205 -3.70 28.95 8.44
C ALA A 205 -3.87 29.06 6.91
N LEU A 206 -5.10 29.19 6.41
CA LEU A 206 -5.36 29.38 4.98
C LEU A 206 -4.79 30.71 4.47
N GLU A 207 -4.95 31.79 5.24
CA GLU A 207 -4.41 33.12 4.91
C GLU A 207 -2.88 33.19 5.02
N ALA A 208 -2.25 32.29 5.78
CA ALA A 208 -0.80 32.21 5.90
C ALA A 208 -0.15 31.56 4.67
N LEU A 209 -0.82 30.63 3.97
CA LEU A 209 -0.25 29.93 2.80
C LEU A 209 0.33 30.85 1.71
N PRO A 210 -0.40 31.87 1.20
CA PRO A 210 0.14 32.77 0.18
C PRO A 210 1.28 33.65 0.74
N LYS A 211 1.20 34.05 2.02
CA LYS A 211 2.26 34.84 2.67
C LYS A 211 3.55 34.03 2.81
N THR A 212 3.44 32.78 3.23
CA THR A 212 4.56 31.85 3.31
C THR A 212 5.17 31.63 1.93
N PHE A 213 4.34 31.43 0.89
CA PHE A 213 4.83 31.32 -0.48
C PHE A 213 5.60 32.57 -0.93
N TYR A 214 5.10 33.77 -0.60
CA TYR A 214 5.76 35.03 -0.95
C TYR A 214 7.08 35.24 -0.18
N MET A 215 7.10 34.96 1.12
CA MET A 215 8.24 35.22 2.01
C MET A 215 9.30 34.11 1.99
N ALA A 216 8.99 32.93 1.47
CA ALA A 216 9.92 31.80 1.45
C ALA A 216 11.17 32.11 0.63
N THR A 217 12.33 32.02 1.28
CA THR A 217 13.65 32.23 0.67
C THR A 217 14.56 31.00 0.82
N GLN A 218 14.37 30.20 1.86
CA GLN A 218 15.14 28.98 2.06
C GLN A 218 14.66 27.90 1.07
N PRO A 219 15.56 27.11 0.46
CA PRO A 219 15.19 26.15 -0.58
C PRO A 219 14.05 25.19 -0.20
N ASN A 220 14.06 24.69 1.04
CA ASN A 220 12.99 23.81 1.54
C ASN A 220 11.65 24.54 1.64
N ASP A 221 11.66 25.78 2.15
CA ASP A 221 10.45 26.59 2.31
C ASP A 221 9.88 26.99 0.95
N VAL A 222 10.75 27.34 -0.01
CA VAL A 222 10.37 27.61 -1.40
C VAL A 222 9.71 26.37 -2.00
N MET A 223 10.31 25.19 -1.83
CA MET A 223 9.75 23.93 -2.33
C MET A 223 8.37 23.62 -1.74
N PHE A 224 8.23 23.60 -0.40
CA PHE A 224 6.97 23.22 0.24
C PHE A 224 5.87 24.26 0.01
N SER A 225 6.20 25.54 0.07
CA SER A 225 5.23 26.60 -0.19
C SER A 225 4.79 26.61 -1.66
N SER A 226 5.68 26.29 -2.60
CA SER A 226 5.34 26.12 -4.02
C SER A 226 4.37 24.97 -4.21
N ILE A 227 4.63 23.80 -3.61
CA ILE A 227 3.70 22.65 -3.63
C ILE A 227 2.32 23.06 -3.10
N ALA A 228 2.27 23.83 -2.00
CA ALA A 228 1.02 24.32 -1.45
C ALA A 228 0.29 25.26 -2.43
N ALA A 229 1.00 26.18 -3.07
CA ALA A 229 0.44 27.06 -4.09
C ALA A 229 -0.15 26.28 -5.26
N ILE A 230 0.59 25.29 -5.80
CA ILE A 230 0.09 24.41 -6.87
C ILE A 230 -1.20 23.70 -6.44
N LEU A 231 -1.23 23.14 -5.23
CA LEU A 231 -2.40 22.42 -4.71
C LEU A 231 -3.60 23.34 -4.43
N CYS A 232 -3.36 24.61 -4.10
CA CYS A 232 -4.43 25.61 -3.98
C CYS A 232 -4.99 26.04 -5.34
N SER A 233 -4.16 26.11 -6.38
CA SER A 233 -4.58 26.53 -7.73
C SER A 233 -5.14 25.39 -8.58
N ALA A 234 -4.56 24.19 -8.48
CA ALA A 234 -4.96 22.97 -9.18
C ALA A 234 -4.98 21.78 -8.21
N PRO A 235 -6.03 21.66 -7.37
CA PRO A 235 -6.12 20.61 -6.37
C PRO A 235 -5.93 19.21 -6.96
N ASP A 236 -5.03 18.42 -6.35
CA ASP A 236 -4.84 17.00 -6.64
C ASP A 236 -4.12 16.26 -5.51
N ARG A 237 -3.81 14.99 -5.73
CA ARG A 237 -2.95 14.16 -4.88
C ARG A 237 -1.54 14.71 -4.90
N ILE A 238 -0.97 14.84 -3.70
CA ILE A 238 0.43 15.22 -3.50
C ILE A 238 1.39 14.38 -4.35
N ASN A 239 1.13 13.07 -4.49
CA ASN A 239 1.96 12.17 -5.28
C ASN A 239 2.08 12.59 -6.76
N GLU A 240 1.04 13.21 -7.33
CA GLU A 240 1.02 13.63 -8.73
C GLU A 240 1.77 14.96 -8.90
N VAL A 241 1.63 15.89 -7.94
CA VAL A 241 2.44 17.13 -7.89
C VAL A 241 3.93 16.82 -7.82
N LEU A 242 4.33 15.88 -6.96
CA LEU A 242 5.74 15.48 -6.78
C LEU A 242 6.36 14.81 -8.02
N LEU A 243 5.54 14.42 -9.00
CA LEU A 243 5.97 13.79 -10.25
C LEU A 243 5.88 14.75 -11.44
N LEU A 244 5.51 16.02 -11.24
CA LEU A 244 5.50 17.02 -12.31
C LEU A 244 6.87 17.11 -12.98
N THR A 245 6.87 17.09 -14.31
CA THR A 245 8.09 17.25 -15.10
C THR A 245 8.49 18.71 -15.14
N GLU A 246 9.78 18.99 -15.35
CA GLU A 246 10.27 20.38 -15.42
C GLU A 246 9.56 21.19 -16.53
N ASN A 247 9.25 20.55 -17.65
CA ASN A 247 8.55 21.13 -18.79
C ASN A 247 7.02 20.92 -18.74
N CYS A 248 6.43 20.87 -17.55
CA CYS A 248 4.99 20.62 -17.41
C CYS A 248 4.14 21.82 -17.86
N GLU A 249 4.68 23.01 -18.01
CA GLU A 249 3.92 24.21 -18.37
C GLU A 249 3.35 24.13 -19.79
N VAL A 250 2.11 24.60 -19.95
CA VAL A 250 1.39 24.67 -21.22
C VAL A 250 0.80 26.07 -21.37
N TYR A 251 1.11 26.72 -22.48
CA TYR A 251 0.56 28.00 -22.88
C TYR A 251 -0.28 27.80 -24.14
N ASP A 252 -1.49 28.35 -24.13
CA ASP A 252 -2.42 28.24 -25.26
C ASP A 252 -3.34 29.46 -25.33
N LYS A 253 -4.24 29.52 -26.31
CA LYS A 253 -5.27 30.54 -26.43
C LYS A 253 -6.66 29.92 -26.44
N THR A 254 -7.61 30.57 -25.79
CA THR A 254 -9.02 30.22 -25.93
C THR A 254 -9.51 30.47 -27.37
N SER A 255 -10.67 29.92 -27.71
CA SER A 255 -11.39 30.25 -28.94
C SER A 255 -11.70 31.74 -29.09
N SER A 256 -11.73 32.49 -27.99
CA SER A 256 -11.89 33.95 -27.93
C SER A 256 -10.57 34.73 -27.96
N GLY A 257 -9.43 34.05 -28.16
CA GLY A 257 -8.10 34.66 -28.28
C GLY A 257 -7.44 35.07 -26.97
N LYS A 258 -7.98 34.67 -25.81
CA LYS A 258 -7.39 34.96 -24.49
C LYS A 258 -6.31 33.95 -24.15
N ASP A 259 -5.19 34.42 -23.63
CA ASP A 259 -4.10 33.54 -23.19
C ASP A 259 -4.55 32.69 -21.99
N VAL A 260 -4.23 31.40 -22.03
CA VAL A 260 -4.47 30.43 -20.97
C VAL A 260 -3.18 29.71 -20.61
N TYR A 261 -3.05 29.43 -19.31
CA TYR A 261 -1.91 28.73 -18.74
C TYR A 261 -2.38 27.45 -18.05
N GLY A 262 -1.63 26.38 -18.22
CA GLY A 262 -1.95 25.08 -17.64
C GLY A 262 -0.73 24.23 -17.35
N LEU A 263 -0.96 23.12 -16.65
CA LEU A 263 0.05 22.12 -16.33
C LEU A 263 -0.29 20.81 -17.02
N ARG A 264 0.66 20.26 -17.78
CA ARG A 264 0.66 18.88 -18.28
C ARG A 264 0.78 17.96 -17.08
N TRP A 265 -0.32 17.26 -16.84
CA TRP A 265 -0.52 16.41 -15.69
C TRP A 265 -0.43 14.94 -16.08
N GLN A 266 0.30 14.15 -15.30
CA GLN A 266 0.39 12.71 -15.48
C GLN A 266 -0.32 11.98 -14.33
N PRO A 267 -1.52 11.43 -14.56
CA PRO A 267 -2.27 10.76 -13.50
C PRO A 267 -1.52 9.56 -12.89
N ALA A 268 -1.47 9.49 -11.56
CA ALA A 268 -0.79 8.39 -10.87
C ALA A 268 -1.44 7.02 -11.16
N LYS A 269 -2.74 7.01 -11.46
CA LYS A 269 -3.53 5.80 -11.74
C LYS A 269 -3.44 5.30 -13.19
N GLY A 270 -2.58 5.88 -14.03
CA GLY A 270 -2.34 5.39 -15.39
C GLY A 270 -3.45 5.77 -16.38
N ALA A 271 -4.24 6.79 -16.07
CA ALA A 271 -5.09 7.45 -17.05
C ALA A 271 -4.25 8.33 -17.99
N ASP A 272 -4.82 8.71 -19.12
CA ASP A 272 -4.13 9.52 -20.12
C ASP A 272 -3.69 10.88 -19.54
N PRO A 273 -2.51 11.39 -19.95
CA PRO A 273 -2.07 12.73 -19.58
C PRO A 273 -3.09 13.79 -20.00
N MET A 274 -3.27 14.81 -19.16
CA MET A 274 -4.21 15.90 -19.41
C MET A 274 -3.60 17.26 -19.07
N VAL A 275 -4.14 18.34 -19.60
CA VAL A 275 -3.77 19.70 -19.19
C VAL A 275 -4.73 20.18 -18.12
N LYS A 276 -4.18 20.61 -16.98
CA LYS A 276 -4.93 21.32 -15.94
C LYS A 276 -4.78 22.80 -16.13
N TRP A 277 -5.83 23.46 -16.62
CA TRP A 277 -5.86 24.90 -16.78
C TRP A 277 -5.94 25.60 -15.43
N ILE A 278 -5.07 26.58 -15.23
CA ILE A 278 -4.95 27.38 -14.01
C ILE A 278 -5.74 28.67 -14.16
N ILE A 279 -6.37 29.12 -13.08
CA ILE A 279 -7.07 30.40 -13.05
C ILE A 279 -6.05 31.52 -13.27
N PRO A 280 -6.29 32.50 -14.16
CA PRO A 280 -5.29 33.52 -14.53
C PRO A 280 -4.65 34.26 -13.34
N SER A 281 -5.42 34.56 -12.29
CA SER A 281 -4.92 35.22 -11.08
C SER A 281 -3.87 34.42 -10.30
N MET A 282 -3.75 33.12 -10.57
CA MET A 282 -2.78 32.23 -9.94
C MET A 282 -1.61 31.87 -10.86
N ALA A 283 -1.63 32.28 -12.14
CA ALA A 283 -0.60 31.90 -13.11
C ALA A 283 0.80 32.43 -12.71
N CYS A 284 0.88 33.62 -12.11
CA CYS A 284 2.14 34.20 -11.65
C CYS A 284 2.83 33.39 -10.55
N ALA A 285 2.08 32.67 -9.71
CA ALA A 285 2.66 31.80 -8.69
C ALA A 285 3.51 30.68 -9.32
N PHE A 286 3.23 30.27 -10.56
CA PHE A 286 3.97 29.19 -11.22
C PHE A 286 5.27 29.67 -11.87
N HIS A 287 5.28 30.86 -12.47
CA HIS A 287 6.50 31.47 -13.03
C HIS A 287 7.61 31.66 -11.96
N ALA A 288 7.22 31.80 -10.69
CA ALA A 288 8.12 31.93 -9.54
C ALA A 288 8.65 30.60 -8.98
N ILE A 289 8.29 29.43 -9.54
CA ILE A 289 8.72 28.10 -9.05
C ILE A 289 9.97 27.60 -9.79
N ARG A 290 10.42 28.30 -10.85
CA ARG A 290 11.54 27.89 -11.70
C ARG A 290 12.89 28.02 -10.96
N PRO A 291 13.70 26.95 -10.83
CA PRO A 291 15.09 27.09 -10.42
C PRO A 291 15.94 27.72 -11.55
N PRO A 292 17.03 28.44 -11.26
CA PRO A 292 17.83 29.17 -12.27
C PRO A 292 18.68 28.27 -13.17
N SER A 293 18.89 27.01 -12.78
CA SER A 293 19.81 26.09 -13.44
C SER A 293 19.14 24.75 -13.79
N PRO A 294 19.48 24.13 -14.95
CA PRO A 294 18.82 22.92 -15.40
C PRO A 294 19.13 21.74 -14.46
N PRO A 295 18.12 21.07 -13.89
CA PRO A 295 18.31 19.92 -13.02
C PRO A 295 18.60 18.64 -13.82
N THR A 296 19.41 17.77 -13.24
CA THR A 296 19.87 16.50 -13.85
C THR A 296 18.79 15.41 -13.96
N SER A 297 17.57 15.64 -13.45
CA SER A 297 16.58 14.58 -13.20
C SER A 297 15.25 14.70 -13.97
N GLY A 298 15.03 15.75 -14.77
CA GLY A 298 13.81 15.94 -15.57
C GLY A 298 12.51 16.17 -14.78
N HIS A 299 12.55 16.17 -13.45
CA HIS A 299 11.42 16.43 -12.55
C HIS A 299 11.54 17.81 -11.88
N LEU A 300 10.39 18.49 -11.75
CA LEU A 300 10.29 19.85 -11.20
C LEU A 300 10.72 19.92 -9.72
N PHE A 301 10.50 18.85 -8.96
CA PHE A 301 10.84 18.76 -7.54
C PHE A 301 11.90 17.69 -7.30
N HIS A 302 13.03 18.06 -6.70
CA HIS A 302 14.13 17.15 -6.36
C HIS A 302 14.82 17.58 -5.07
N ALA A 303 15.35 16.62 -4.31
CA ALA A 303 16.15 16.91 -3.13
C ALA A 303 17.57 17.31 -3.57
N HIS A 304 17.89 18.59 -3.51
CA HIS A 304 19.25 19.09 -3.77
C HIS A 304 20.08 19.07 -2.47
N PRO A 305 21.31 18.54 -2.45
CA PRO A 305 22.24 18.84 -1.37
C PRO A 305 22.70 20.29 -1.55
N ALA A 306 22.42 21.13 -0.55
CA ALA A 306 22.93 22.49 -0.34
C ALA A 306 23.45 23.22 -1.60
N GLY A 307 22.57 23.94 -2.28
CA GLY A 307 22.90 24.88 -3.36
C GLY A 307 21.78 25.90 -3.52
N GLN A 308 22.13 27.17 -3.74
CA GLN A 308 21.20 28.31 -3.79
C GLN A 308 20.13 28.12 -4.88
N SER A 309 18.86 28.13 -4.48
CA SER A 309 17.73 28.28 -5.40
C SER A 309 17.38 29.77 -5.48
N GLU A 310 17.78 30.46 -6.54
CA GLU A 310 17.26 31.80 -6.81
C GLU A 310 15.90 31.71 -7.51
N ARG A 311 14.98 32.59 -7.11
CA ARG A 311 13.66 32.73 -7.71
C ARG A 311 13.74 33.72 -8.87
N SER A 312 12.99 33.51 -9.95
CA SER A 312 12.87 34.54 -10.99
C SER A 312 12.11 35.76 -10.45
N ASP A 313 12.54 36.98 -10.80
CA ASP A 313 11.93 38.26 -10.39
C ASP A 313 10.48 38.45 -10.87
N ALA A 314 9.91 37.48 -11.59
CA ALA A 314 8.53 37.49 -12.07
C ALA A 314 7.47 37.49 -10.95
N GLY A 315 7.88 37.22 -9.70
CA GLY A 315 7.00 37.25 -8.52
C GLY A 315 6.72 38.63 -7.94
N LEU A 316 7.36 39.71 -8.42
CA LEU A 316 7.22 41.08 -7.85
C LEU A 316 5.96 41.83 -8.32
N HIS A 317 5.22 41.30 -9.31
CA HIS A 317 4.04 41.95 -9.88
C HIS A 317 2.73 41.17 -9.63
N CYS A 318 2.76 40.23 -8.68
CA CYS A 318 1.63 39.68 -7.97
C CYS A 318 1.80 40.00 -6.47
#